data_AF-A0A382D2R0-F1
#
_entry.id   AF-A0A382D2R0-F1
#
_cell.length_a   1.000
_cell.length_b   1.000
_cell.length_c   1.000
_cell.angle_alpha   90.00
_cell.angle_beta   90.00
_cell.angle_gamma   90.00
#
_symmetry.space_group_name_H-M   'P 1'
#
loop_
_entity.id
_entity.type
_entity.pdbx_description
1 polymer ?
#
loop_
_entity_poly.entity_id
_entity_poly.type
_entity_poly.pdbx_seq_one_letter_code
_entity_poly.pdbx_strand_id
1 'polypeptide(L)'
;MSNNSNSDSGKATNPFEGFSFYEEGKVPQYHKYHAEVSYMDELERIWGKKWGAQGIGCLREVAMVSPTETEVLELYEQDSSFFVFNGVTPNLALMQEQHQGLVQLYESLDIKVNQIRWADDPPMSAYGPMKRSISAAAGFVVNGGAIIPREATPYWRGRSKYVTKALVDLGCPILYTVHGHGVCEVGAGVRMSDDFFILMLSTDCNREGAEQVLPVLERAGYKKIL
;
A
#
# COMPACT_ATOMS: atom_id res chain seq x y z
N MET A 1 -36.19 40.78 42.60
CA MET A 1 -35.75 39.37 42.63
C MET A 1 -36.24 38.73 41.36
N SER A 2 -35.39 38.69 40.33
CA SER A 2 -35.73 38.17 39.01
C SER A 2 -35.10 36.79 38.89
N ASN A 3 -35.94 35.75 38.96
CA ASN A 3 -35.52 34.37 38.74
C ASN A 3 -35.29 34.14 37.25
N ASN A 4 -34.03 34.18 36.83
CA ASN A 4 -33.59 33.64 35.55
C ASN A 4 -33.13 32.19 35.77
N SER A 5 -34.05 31.25 35.67
CA SER A 5 -33.73 29.84 35.55
C SER A 5 -33.34 29.52 34.10
N ASN A 6 -32.08 29.79 33.77
CA ASN A 6 -31.45 29.22 32.59
C ASN A 6 -31.14 27.75 32.89
N SER A 7 -32.12 26.87 32.69
CA SER A 7 -31.85 25.44 32.54
C SER A 7 -31.32 25.22 31.14
N ASP A 8 -30.01 25.36 30.98
CA ASP A 8 -29.31 24.87 29.79
C ASP A 8 -29.31 23.35 29.87
N SER A 9 -30.43 22.76 29.44
CA SER A 9 -30.56 21.33 29.25
C SER A 9 -29.68 20.96 28.07
N GLY A 10 -28.42 20.61 28.34
CA GLY A 10 -27.55 19.99 27.36
C GLY A 10 -28.31 18.82 26.75
N LYS A 11 -28.71 18.95 25.48
CA LYS A 11 -29.36 17.87 24.73
C LYS A 11 -28.42 16.69 24.78
N ALA A 12 -28.81 15.63 25.49
CA ALA A 12 -28.10 14.37 25.44
C ALA A 12 -28.01 13.96 23.97
N THR A 13 -26.79 13.91 23.43
CA THR A 13 -26.54 13.38 22.09
C THR A 13 -27.09 11.97 22.06
N ASN A 14 -27.89 11.67 21.02
CA ASN A 14 -28.43 10.32 20.86
C ASN A 14 -27.22 9.38 20.71
N PRO A 15 -27.03 8.37 21.58
CA PRO A 15 -25.85 7.51 21.51
C PRO A 15 -25.76 6.70 20.21
N PHE A 16 -26.87 6.61 19.46
CA PHE A 16 -26.95 5.96 18.16
C PHE A 16 -26.84 6.94 16.98
N GLU A 17 -26.59 8.21 17.24
CA GLU A 17 -26.31 9.21 16.21
C GLU A 17 -25.05 8.79 15.41
N GLY A 18 -25.21 8.63 14.10
CA GLY A 18 -24.13 8.19 13.20
C GLY A 18 -24.09 6.69 12.88
N PHE A 19 -24.91 5.86 13.55
CA PHE A 19 -25.10 4.47 13.17
C PHE A 19 -26.02 4.38 11.93
N SER A 20 -25.46 3.94 10.80
CA SER A 20 -26.21 3.81 9.54
C SER A 20 -27.41 2.88 9.71
N PHE A 21 -28.59 3.39 9.35
CA PHE A 21 -29.87 2.66 9.42
C PHE A 21 -30.23 2.10 10.80
N TYR A 22 -29.80 2.78 11.88
CA TYR A 22 -30.29 2.47 13.22
C TYR A 22 -31.80 2.70 13.32
N GLU A 23 -32.50 1.70 13.85
CA GLU A 23 -33.92 1.77 14.16
C GLU A 23 -34.14 1.22 15.57
N GLU A 24 -34.72 2.05 16.46
CA GLU A 24 -34.91 1.71 17.87
C GLU A 24 -35.78 0.44 18.01
N GLY A 25 -35.32 -0.48 18.86
CA GLY A 25 -35.99 -1.76 19.11
C GLY A 25 -35.91 -2.77 17.96
N LYS A 26 -35.11 -2.50 16.91
CA LYS A 26 -34.93 -3.42 15.78
C LYS A 26 -33.48 -3.91 15.66
N VAL A 27 -33.33 -5.04 14.97
CA VAL A 27 -32.03 -5.54 14.52
C VAL A 27 -31.43 -4.62 13.44
N PRO A 28 -30.12 -4.70 13.17
CA PRO A 28 -29.51 -3.98 12.05
C PRO A 28 -30.24 -4.26 10.73
N GLN A 29 -30.45 -3.21 9.93
CA GLN A 29 -31.14 -3.31 8.65
C GLN A 29 -30.21 -3.87 7.56
N TYR A 30 -29.83 -5.15 7.67
CA TYR A 30 -28.80 -5.80 6.86
C TYR A 30 -28.99 -5.60 5.35
N HIS A 31 -30.21 -5.79 4.84
CA HIS A 31 -30.47 -5.66 3.41
C HIS A 31 -30.18 -4.24 2.91
N LYS A 32 -30.69 -3.24 3.64
CA LYS A 32 -30.48 -1.83 3.30
C LYS A 32 -29.02 -1.42 3.42
N TYR A 33 -28.39 -1.84 4.52
CA TYR A 33 -26.98 -1.56 4.79
C TYR A 33 -26.05 -2.15 3.71
N HIS A 34 -26.20 -3.44 3.36
CA HIS A 34 -25.40 -4.07 2.31
C HIS A 34 -25.66 -3.51 0.91
N ALA A 35 -26.85 -2.93 0.66
CA ALA A 35 -27.21 -2.36 -0.64
C ALA A 35 -26.75 -0.91 -0.81
N GLU A 36 -26.72 -0.12 0.27
CA GLU A 36 -26.51 1.33 0.21
C GLU A 36 -25.15 1.79 0.75
N VAL A 37 -24.48 0.99 1.59
CA VAL A 37 -23.16 1.34 2.16
C VAL A 37 -22.08 0.48 1.53
N SER A 38 -21.12 1.13 0.89
CA SER A 38 -19.98 0.47 0.27
C SER A 38 -18.75 0.50 1.17
N TYR A 39 -17.78 -0.37 0.85
CA TYR A 39 -16.45 -0.34 1.47
C TYR A 39 -15.81 1.07 1.44
N MET A 40 -15.99 1.82 0.35
CA MET A 40 -15.38 3.15 0.21
C MET A 40 -16.04 4.20 1.13
N ASP A 41 -17.31 4.03 1.48
CA ASP A 41 -18.02 4.93 2.41
C ASP A 41 -17.54 4.77 3.86
N GLU A 42 -17.02 3.59 4.18
CA GLU A 42 -16.55 3.21 5.51
C GLU A 42 -15.04 3.31 5.67
N LEU A 43 -14.29 3.29 4.56
CA LEU A 43 -12.84 3.28 4.51
C LEU A 43 -12.23 4.33 5.45
N GLU A 44 -12.63 5.58 5.31
CA GLU A 44 -12.08 6.68 6.11
C GLU A 44 -12.49 6.60 7.58
N ARG A 45 -13.68 6.07 7.88
CA ARG A 45 -14.15 5.87 9.27
C ARG A 45 -13.37 4.77 9.98
N ILE A 46 -12.99 3.72 9.26
CA ILE A 46 -12.30 2.55 9.82
C ILE A 46 -10.78 2.76 9.85
N TRP A 47 -10.23 3.33 8.77
CA TRP A 47 -8.78 3.44 8.56
C TRP A 47 -8.23 4.86 8.77
N GLY A 48 -9.09 5.81 9.16
CA GLY A 48 -8.73 7.19 9.52
C GLY A 48 -8.43 8.12 8.35
N LYS A 49 -8.36 7.59 7.11
CA LYS A 49 -8.19 8.37 5.88
C LYS A 49 -8.60 7.55 4.66
N LYS A 50 -8.71 8.23 3.52
CA LYS A 50 -8.81 7.56 2.21
C LYS A 50 -7.47 6.95 1.82
N TRP A 51 -7.53 5.77 1.20
CA TRP A 51 -6.39 5.10 0.60
C TRP A 51 -6.60 4.97 -0.90
N GLY A 52 -5.54 5.23 -1.66
CA GLY A 52 -5.58 5.23 -3.10
C GLY A 52 -4.31 5.81 -3.69
N ALA A 53 -4.18 5.66 -5.00
CA ALA A 53 -3.15 6.35 -5.75
C ALA A 53 -3.75 6.78 -7.09
N GLN A 54 -3.27 7.91 -7.61
CA GLN A 54 -3.66 8.48 -8.89
C GLN A 54 -2.43 8.49 -9.79
N GLY A 55 -2.58 8.22 -11.09
CA GLY A 55 -1.44 7.96 -11.98
C GLY A 55 -0.57 9.20 -12.19
N ILE A 56 -1.22 10.32 -12.51
CA ILE A 56 -0.60 11.63 -12.76
C ILE A 56 -1.03 12.69 -11.72
N GLY A 57 -1.62 12.25 -10.62
CA GLY A 57 -2.11 13.14 -9.56
C GLY A 57 -0.98 13.77 -8.76
N CYS A 58 -1.31 14.82 -8.01
CA CYS A 58 -0.38 15.43 -7.07
C CYS A 58 -0.06 14.42 -5.95
N LEU A 59 1.23 14.04 -5.83
CA LEU A 59 1.69 13.14 -4.77
C LEU A 59 1.49 13.81 -3.41
N ARG A 60 0.87 13.10 -2.47
CA ARG A 60 0.59 13.60 -1.10
C ARG A 60 1.31 12.83 -0.01
N GLU A 61 1.55 11.54 -0.25
CA GLU A 61 2.15 10.65 0.73
C GLU A 61 2.94 9.56 0.00
N VAL A 62 4.12 9.24 0.51
CA VAL A 62 5.01 8.22 -0.05
C VAL A 62 5.58 7.36 1.08
N ALA A 63 5.93 6.13 0.74
CA ALA A 63 6.71 5.27 1.60
C ALA A 63 8.11 5.12 1.02
N MET A 64 9.13 5.23 1.86
CA MET A 64 10.53 5.12 1.48
C MET A 64 11.26 4.17 2.42
N VAL A 65 12.29 3.49 1.90
CA VAL A 65 13.10 2.55 2.67
C VAL A 65 14.55 2.97 2.51
N SER A 66 15.20 3.26 3.63
CA SER A 66 16.57 3.72 3.60
C SER A 66 17.55 2.61 3.18
N PRO A 67 18.59 2.93 2.39
CA PRO A 67 19.65 1.98 2.05
C PRO A 67 20.42 1.48 3.28
N THR A 68 20.59 0.15 3.35
CA THR A 68 21.39 -0.53 4.36
C THR A 68 22.50 -1.36 3.71
N GLU A 69 23.36 -1.97 4.53
CA GLU A 69 24.43 -2.88 4.09
C GLU A 69 23.93 -4.03 3.21
N THR A 70 22.64 -4.38 3.32
CA THR A 70 21.96 -5.37 2.47
C THR A 70 22.08 -5.04 0.98
N GLU A 71 22.28 -3.77 0.59
CA GLU A 71 22.39 -3.37 -0.81
C GLU A 71 23.76 -3.64 -1.43
N VAL A 72 24.80 -3.80 -0.62
CA VAL A 72 26.21 -3.81 -1.03
C VAL A 72 26.94 -5.10 -0.62
N LEU A 73 26.20 -6.19 -0.38
CA LEU A 73 26.81 -7.48 -0.06
C LEU A 73 27.69 -7.98 -1.22
N GLU A 74 28.90 -8.43 -0.90
CA GLU A 74 29.85 -9.02 -1.87
C GLU A 74 29.27 -10.23 -2.63
N LEU A 75 28.28 -10.91 -2.04
CA LEU A 75 27.52 -11.98 -2.69
C LEU A 75 27.00 -11.58 -4.07
N TYR A 76 26.58 -10.33 -4.25
CA TYR A 76 25.99 -9.87 -5.50
C TYR A 76 27.02 -9.69 -6.63
N GLU A 77 28.30 -9.60 -6.32
CA GLU A 77 29.37 -9.49 -7.30
C GLU A 77 29.78 -10.87 -7.85
N GLN A 78 29.60 -11.92 -7.04
CA GLN A 78 30.02 -13.28 -7.41
C GLN A 78 29.30 -13.80 -8.67
N ASP A 79 28.03 -13.43 -8.85
CA ASP A 79 27.28 -13.60 -10.10
C ASP A 79 26.28 -12.45 -10.27
N SER A 80 26.78 -11.31 -10.74
CA SER A 80 25.99 -10.10 -10.90
C SER A 80 24.84 -10.24 -11.91
N SER A 81 24.98 -11.12 -12.90
CA SER A 81 23.93 -11.38 -13.89
C SER A 81 22.71 -12.03 -13.24
N PHE A 82 22.92 -12.98 -12.32
CA PHE A 82 21.83 -13.58 -11.55
C PHE A 82 21.02 -12.54 -10.77
N PHE A 83 21.68 -11.53 -10.18
CA PHE A 83 21.02 -10.48 -9.40
C PHE A 83 20.51 -9.29 -10.24
N VAL A 84 20.52 -9.41 -11.58
CA VAL A 84 20.12 -8.34 -12.53
C VAL A 84 20.86 -7.04 -12.19
N PHE A 85 22.18 -7.17 -12.12
CA PHE A 85 23.10 -6.16 -11.63
C PHE A 85 24.32 -6.12 -12.56
N ASN A 86 24.89 -4.93 -12.79
CA ASN A 86 26.00 -4.76 -13.73
C ASN A 86 27.38 -5.08 -13.14
N GLY A 87 27.43 -5.55 -11.88
CA GLY A 87 28.67 -5.90 -11.19
C GLY A 87 29.42 -4.71 -10.58
N VAL A 88 28.87 -3.50 -10.60
CA VAL A 88 29.49 -2.30 -10.00
C VAL A 88 28.80 -1.99 -8.67
N THR A 89 29.40 -2.43 -7.54
CA THR A 89 28.83 -2.20 -6.20
C THR A 89 28.65 -0.70 -5.93
N PRO A 90 27.43 -0.28 -5.55
CA PRO A 90 27.16 1.12 -5.29
C PRO A 90 27.84 1.56 -3.99
N ASN A 91 28.20 2.83 -3.91
CA ASN A 91 28.72 3.42 -2.67
C ASN A 91 27.56 3.65 -1.69
N LEU A 92 27.52 2.89 -0.61
CA LEU A 92 26.42 2.94 0.37
C LEU A 92 26.25 4.33 1.00
N ALA A 93 27.35 5.00 1.37
CA ALA A 93 27.28 6.33 1.98
C ALA A 93 26.67 7.35 1.01
N LEU A 94 27.04 7.29 -0.27
CA LEU A 94 26.45 8.13 -1.32
C LEU A 94 24.96 7.80 -1.53
N MET A 95 24.58 6.51 -1.50
CA MET A 95 23.17 6.12 -1.59
C MET A 95 22.35 6.71 -0.43
N GLN A 96 22.88 6.68 0.79
CA GLN A 96 22.23 7.22 1.98
C GLN A 96 22.09 8.74 1.91
N GLU A 97 23.15 9.44 1.47
CA GLU A 97 23.13 10.89 1.24
C GLU A 97 22.06 11.28 0.20
N GLN A 98 22.06 10.62 -0.95
CA GLN A 98 21.10 10.87 -2.02
C GLN A 98 19.65 10.54 -1.61
N HIS A 99 19.45 9.44 -0.89
CA HIS A 99 18.15 9.08 -0.33
C HIS A 99 17.65 10.16 0.63
N GLN A 100 18.50 10.61 1.56
CA GLN A 100 18.14 11.67 2.51
C GLN A 100 17.82 12.99 1.80
N GLY A 101 18.56 13.34 0.74
CA GLY A 101 18.25 14.49 -0.10
C GLY A 101 16.87 14.41 -0.75
N LEU A 102 16.47 13.22 -1.24
CA LEU A 102 15.14 13.00 -1.80
C LEU A 102 14.03 13.12 -0.74
N VAL A 103 14.27 12.61 0.46
CA VAL A 103 13.35 12.74 1.61
C VAL A 103 13.12 14.21 1.94
N GLN A 104 14.19 14.99 2.10
CA GLN A 104 14.11 16.43 2.39
C GLN A 104 13.39 17.19 1.29
N LEU A 105 13.63 16.83 0.02
CA LEU A 105 12.92 17.43 -1.11
C LEU A 105 11.42 17.16 -1.02
N TYR A 106 11.00 15.92 -0.78
CA TYR A 106 9.58 15.58 -0.62
C TYR A 106 8.93 16.31 0.55
N GLU A 107 9.58 16.36 1.70
CA GLU A 107 9.08 17.09 2.87
C GLU A 107 8.97 18.60 2.58
N SER A 108 9.91 19.18 1.83
CA SER A 108 9.84 20.60 1.42
C SER A 108 8.70 20.92 0.45
N LEU A 109 8.13 19.89 -0.19
CA LEU A 109 6.97 19.97 -1.09
C LEU A 109 5.67 19.59 -0.38
N ASP A 110 5.66 19.54 0.96
CA ASP A 110 4.53 19.12 1.78
C ASP A 110 4.03 17.69 1.49
N ILE A 111 4.91 16.81 1.00
CA ILE A 111 4.62 15.40 0.79
C ILE A 111 4.96 14.66 2.08
N LYS A 112 3.99 13.94 2.64
CA LYS A 112 4.22 13.11 3.82
C LYS A 112 5.13 11.93 3.46
N VAL A 113 6.32 11.87 4.05
CA VAL A 113 7.25 10.75 3.87
C VAL A 113 7.13 9.77 5.03
N ASN A 114 6.77 8.53 4.73
CA ASN A 114 6.79 7.44 5.69
C ASN A 114 8.06 6.60 5.51
N GLN A 115 8.98 6.68 6.47
CA GLN A 115 10.16 5.82 6.49
C GLN A 115 9.77 4.42 6.98
N ILE A 116 9.88 3.44 6.09
CA ILE A 116 9.68 2.04 6.43
C ILE A 116 11.01 1.45 6.87
N ARG A 117 10.99 0.79 8.01
CA ARG A 117 12.03 -0.16 8.42
C ARG A 117 11.48 -1.57 8.28
N TRP A 118 12.24 -2.45 7.64
CA TRP A 118 11.87 -3.86 7.57
C TRP A 118 11.88 -4.50 8.96
N ALA A 119 10.96 -5.44 9.16
CA ALA A 119 10.80 -6.13 10.44
C ALA A 119 12.04 -6.95 10.85
N ASP A 120 12.81 -7.41 9.85
CA ASP A 120 14.09 -8.10 10.03
C ASP A 120 15.18 -7.28 9.30
N ASP A 121 16.39 -7.30 9.84
CA ASP A 121 17.54 -6.54 9.33
C ASP A 121 18.80 -7.44 9.38
N PRO A 122 19.32 -7.93 8.25
CA PRO A 122 18.84 -7.68 6.90
C PRO A 122 17.50 -8.39 6.61
N PRO A 123 16.64 -7.84 5.72
CA PRO A 123 15.48 -8.57 5.24
C PRO A 123 15.92 -9.80 4.42
N MET A 124 15.16 -10.89 4.55
CA MET A 124 15.47 -12.17 3.91
C MET A 124 14.43 -12.53 2.85
N SER A 125 14.91 -13.00 1.70
CA SER A 125 14.10 -13.73 0.74
C SER A 125 13.91 -15.19 1.18
N ALA A 126 13.12 -15.95 0.43
CA ALA A 126 12.97 -17.38 0.61
C ALA A 126 14.28 -18.18 0.44
N TYR A 127 15.31 -17.58 -0.17
CA TYR A 127 16.55 -18.27 -0.55
C TYR A 127 17.84 -17.59 -0.05
N GLY A 128 17.74 -16.58 0.81
CA GLY A 128 18.91 -15.84 1.31
C GLY A 128 18.66 -14.34 1.46
N PRO A 129 19.71 -13.52 1.62
CA PRO A 129 19.59 -12.07 1.72
C PRO A 129 18.74 -11.47 0.59
N MET A 130 17.84 -10.55 0.94
CA MET A 130 16.96 -9.94 -0.04
C MET A 130 17.68 -8.84 -0.81
N LYS A 131 17.84 -8.99 -2.12
CA LYS A 131 18.43 -7.93 -2.95
C LYS A 131 17.40 -6.86 -3.28
N ARG A 132 17.85 -5.60 -3.41
CA ARG A 132 17.07 -4.39 -3.75
C ARG A 132 16.05 -3.99 -2.66
N SER A 133 16.23 -4.44 -1.42
CA SER A 133 15.43 -4.09 -0.24
C SER A 133 15.07 -2.59 -0.09
N ILE A 134 15.81 -1.67 -0.69
CA ILE A 134 15.48 -0.23 -0.78
C ILE A 134 14.20 0.11 -1.53
N SER A 135 13.66 -0.78 -2.37
CA SER A 135 12.43 -0.50 -3.11
C SER A 135 11.20 -0.68 -2.22
N ALA A 136 10.68 0.44 -1.73
CA ALA A 136 9.40 0.55 -1.04
C ALA A 136 8.19 0.36 -1.99
N ALA A 137 8.43 0.27 -3.31
CA ALA A 137 7.41 0.03 -4.35
C ALA A 137 6.92 -1.42 -4.30
N ALA A 138 6.27 -1.75 -3.21
CA ALA A 138 6.13 -3.13 -2.80
C ALA A 138 4.69 -3.51 -2.43
N GLY A 139 3.86 -2.52 -2.07
CA GLY A 139 2.40 -2.63 -2.11
C GLY A 139 1.91 -2.01 -3.40
N PHE A 140 1.15 -2.76 -4.19
CA PHE A 140 0.42 -2.17 -5.31
C PHE A 140 -0.80 -1.43 -4.75
N VAL A 141 -0.58 -0.18 -4.32
CA VAL A 141 -1.63 0.68 -3.74
C VAL A 141 -2.61 1.10 -4.84
N VAL A 142 -3.86 0.75 -4.63
CA VAL A 142 -5.00 1.00 -5.49
C VAL A 142 -6.08 1.71 -4.68
N ASN A 143 -7.13 2.20 -5.33
CA ASN A 143 -8.24 2.82 -4.60
C ASN A 143 -8.80 1.83 -3.57
N GLY A 144 -8.89 2.28 -2.33
CA GLY A 144 -9.38 1.47 -1.22
C GLY A 144 -8.33 0.71 -0.45
N GLY A 145 -7.08 0.56 -0.90
CA GLY A 145 -6.06 -0.20 -0.16
C GLY A 145 -4.90 -0.70 -1.02
N ALA A 146 -4.28 -1.81 -0.63
CA ALA A 146 -3.13 -2.38 -1.31
C ALA A 146 -3.34 -3.84 -1.72
N ILE A 147 -2.78 -4.20 -2.87
CA ILE A 147 -2.59 -5.59 -3.30
C ILE A 147 -1.15 -5.98 -2.98
N ILE A 148 -0.99 -7.09 -2.25
CA ILE A 148 0.32 -7.65 -1.92
C ILE A 148 0.78 -8.54 -3.09
N PRO A 149 1.87 -8.19 -3.77
CA PRO A 149 2.37 -8.96 -4.90
C PRO A 149 3.04 -10.26 -4.45
N ARG A 150 3.19 -11.19 -5.39
CA ARG A 150 4.10 -12.34 -5.28
C ARG A 150 5.23 -12.14 -6.29
N GLU A 151 6.46 -12.00 -5.80
CA GLU A 151 7.55 -11.34 -6.54
C GLU A 151 8.30 -12.25 -7.48
N ALA A 152 8.54 -11.91 -8.74
CA ALA A 152 9.01 -12.83 -9.78
C ALA A 152 10.35 -13.53 -9.49
N THR A 153 11.27 -12.83 -8.83
CA THR A 153 12.67 -13.27 -8.71
C THR A 153 12.95 -13.98 -7.39
N PRO A 154 13.79 -15.03 -7.37
CA PRO A 154 14.11 -15.79 -6.16
C PRO A 154 14.72 -14.94 -5.04
N TYR A 155 15.68 -14.08 -5.37
CA TYR A 155 16.41 -13.23 -4.41
C TYR A 155 15.57 -12.10 -3.81
N TRP A 156 14.33 -11.93 -4.27
CA TRP A 156 13.37 -10.98 -3.72
C TRP A 156 12.15 -11.70 -3.08
N ARG A 157 11.83 -12.92 -3.52
CA ARG A 157 10.66 -13.70 -3.07
C ARG A 157 10.53 -13.74 -1.55
N GLY A 158 9.38 -13.33 -1.01
CA GLY A 158 9.14 -13.31 0.45
C GLY A 158 9.07 -11.90 1.04
N ARG A 159 9.37 -10.87 0.24
CA ARG A 159 9.09 -9.47 0.61
C ARG A 159 7.66 -9.24 1.07
N SER A 160 6.68 -9.92 0.49
CA SER A 160 5.27 -9.81 0.84
C SER A 160 5.03 -9.80 2.36
N LYS A 161 5.80 -10.58 3.15
CA LYS A 161 5.81 -10.54 4.62
C LYS A 161 6.10 -9.13 5.16
N TYR A 162 7.21 -8.54 4.75
CA TYR A 162 7.69 -7.24 5.24
C TYR A 162 6.77 -6.10 4.80
N VAL A 163 6.30 -6.14 3.55
CA VAL A 163 5.39 -5.14 2.99
C VAL A 163 4.06 -5.16 3.69
N THR A 164 3.50 -6.34 3.90
CA THR A 164 2.22 -6.50 4.58
C THR A 164 2.30 -5.87 5.97
N LYS A 165 3.36 -6.17 6.73
CA LYS A 165 3.56 -5.55 8.04
C LYS A 165 3.69 -4.02 7.95
N ALA A 166 4.52 -3.52 7.05
CA ALA A 166 4.72 -2.08 6.90
C ALA A 166 3.42 -1.33 6.52
N LEU A 167 2.64 -1.88 5.61
CA LEU A 167 1.35 -1.30 5.20
C LEU A 167 0.32 -1.35 6.34
N VAL A 168 0.24 -2.46 7.08
CA VAL A 168 -0.63 -2.57 8.25
C VAL A 168 -0.23 -1.57 9.34
N ASP A 169 1.07 -1.43 9.62
CA ASP A 169 1.57 -0.45 10.60
C ASP A 169 1.24 1.00 10.16
N LEU A 170 1.18 1.27 8.85
CA LEU A 170 0.75 2.56 8.30
C LEU A 170 -0.78 2.77 8.32
N GLY A 171 -1.56 1.74 8.66
CA GLY A 171 -3.02 1.75 8.59
C GLY A 171 -3.56 1.61 7.17
N CYS A 172 -2.81 0.99 6.26
CA CYS A 172 -3.25 0.70 4.90
C CYS A 172 -3.97 -0.67 4.84
N PRO A 173 -5.23 -0.73 4.40
CA PRO A 173 -5.94 -1.99 4.21
C PRO A 173 -5.30 -2.85 3.13
N ILE A 174 -5.24 -4.16 3.38
CA ILE A 174 -4.84 -5.16 2.39
C ILE A 174 -6.09 -5.73 1.72
N LEU A 175 -6.21 -5.52 0.42
CA LEU A 175 -7.35 -5.98 -0.38
C LEU A 175 -7.16 -7.43 -0.86
N TYR A 176 -5.92 -7.82 -1.17
CA TYR A 176 -5.61 -9.13 -1.71
C TYR A 176 -4.12 -9.47 -1.57
N THR A 177 -3.79 -10.77 -1.58
CA THR A 177 -2.40 -11.27 -1.65
C THR A 177 -2.28 -12.31 -2.74
N VAL A 178 -1.43 -12.03 -3.74
CA VAL A 178 -1.19 -12.95 -4.86
C VAL A 178 -0.52 -14.23 -4.37
N HIS A 179 -1.00 -15.38 -4.83
CA HIS A 179 -0.54 -16.70 -4.37
C HIS A 179 -0.63 -17.76 -5.47
N GLY A 180 -0.39 -19.04 -5.12
CA GLY A 180 -0.34 -20.13 -6.11
C GLY A 180 0.89 -20.05 -6.99
N HIS A 181 0.74 -20.32 -8.29
CA HIS A 181 1.78 -20.02 -9.28
C HIS A 181 1.70 -18.58 -9.79
N GLY A 182 0.70 -17.81 -9.35
CA GLY A 182 0.55 -16.39 -9.62
C GLY A 182 1.80 -15.59 -9.28
N VAL A 183 2.17 -14.71 -10.19
CA VAL A 183 3.18 -13.67 -10.02
C VAL A 183 2.56 -12.40 -10.57
N CYS A 184 2.56 -11.33 -9.80
CA CYS A 184 2.13 -10.02 -10.28
C CYS A 184 2.66 -8.92 -9.36
N GLU A 185 3.69 -8.22 -9.81
CA GLU A 185 4.35 -7.11 -9.11
C GLU A 185 3.84 -5.76 -9.62
N VAL A 186 4.05 -4.72 -8.81
CA VAL A 186 3.61 -3.35 -9.14
C VAL A 186 4.20 -2.84 -10.46
N GLY A 187 5.42 -3.28 -10.82
CA GLY A 187 6.09 -2.87 -12.05
C GLY A 187 5.42 -3.37 -13.33
N ALA A 188 4.57 -4.40 -13.23
CA ALA A 188 3.77 -4.87 -14.36
C ALA A 188 2.52 -4.02 -14.61
N GLY A 189 2.22 -3.05 -13.75
CA GLY A 189 1.03 -2.22 -13.82
C GLY A 189 1.35 -0.75 -13.97
N VAL A 190 0.62 -0.05 -14.85
CA VAL A 190 0.70 1.40 -14.99
C VAL A 190 -0.70 2.00 -14.92
N ARG A 191 -0.88 2.94 -14.00
CA ARG A 191 -2.10 3.73 -13.94
C ARG A 191 -2.03 4.88 -14.94
N MET A 192 -2.90 4.84 -15.95
CA MET A 192 -2.92 5.83 -17.04
C MET A 192 -3.84 7.01 -16.72
N SER A 193 -4.93 6.75 -15.99
CA SER A 193 -5.84 7.76 -15.43
C SER A 193 -6.43 7.24 -14.11
N ASP A 194 -7.31 8.02 -13.48
CA ASP A 194 -7.99 7.61 -12.25
C ASP A 194 -8.85 6.34 -12.41
N ASP A 195 -9.35 6.07 -13.63
CA ASP A 195 -10.22 4.92 -13.95
C ASP A 195 -9.69 4.00 -15.06
N PHE A 196 -8.48 4.23 -15.57
CA PHE A 196 -7.83 3.41 -16.59
C PHE A 196 -6.47 2.88 -16.10
N PHE A 197 -6.34 1.56 -16.12
CA PHE A 197 -5.14 0.83 -15.74
C PHE A 197 -4.63 -0.05 -16.90
N ILE A 198 -3.32 -0.19 -17.03
CA ILE A 198 -2.68 -1.15 -17.95
C ILE A 198 -1.94 -2.18 -17.10
N LEU A 199 -2.25 -3.46 -17.28
CA LEU A 199 -1.60 -4.59 -16.64
C LEU A 199 -0.94 -5.47 -17.69
N MET A 200 0.39 -5.51 -17.67
CA MET A 200 1.20 -6.18 -18.69
C MET A 200 1.57 -7.59 -18.24
N LEU A 201 1.42 -8.56 -19.15
CA LEU A 201 2.02 -9.88 -18.96
C LEU A 201 3.52 -9.81 -19.25
N SER A 202 4.34 -10.18 -18.27
CA SER A 202 5.80 -10.07 -18.30
C SER A 202 6.47 -11.08 -17.37
N THR A 203 7.77 -10.95 -17.13
CA THR A 203 8.45 -11.68 -16.06
C THR A 203 7.86 -11.35 -14.68
N ASP A 204 7.35 -10.13 -14.53
CA ASP A 204 6.91 -9.55 -13.27
C ASP A 204 5.39 -9.69 -13.07
N CYS A 205 4.64 -10.09 -14.10
CA CYS A 205 3.26 -10.55 -13.94
C CYS A 205 2.91 -11.65 -14.95
N ASN A 206 2.58 -12.83 -14.45
CA ASN A 206 2.11 -13.95 -15.28
C ASN A 206 0.58 -13.97 -15.36
N ARG A 207 0.04 -14.83 -16.23
CA ARG A 207 -1.40 -14.93 -16.47
C ARG A 207 -2.21 -15.22 -15.19
N GLU A 208 -1.77 -16.18 -14.38
CA GLU A 208 -2.46 -16.52 -13.12
C GLU A 208 -2.46 -15.35 -12.14
N GLY A 209 -1.34 -14.62 -12.03
CA GLY A 209 -1.27 -13.42 -11.19
C GLY A 209 -2.18 -12.30 -11.69
N ALA A 210 -2.23 -12.08 -13.00
CA ALA A 210 -3.14 -11.10 -13.60
C ALA A 210 -4.61 -11.47 -13.33
N GLU A 211 -4.99 -12.74 -13.51
CA GLU A 211 -6.35 -13.24 -13.25
C GLU A 211 -6.77 -13.06 -11.77
N GLN A 212 -5.83 -13.12 -10.83
CA GLN A 212 -6.07 -12.81 -9.43
C GLN A 212 -6.25 -11.31 -9.15
N VAL A 213 -5.49 -10.46 -9.83
CA VAL A 213 -5.45 -9.00 -9.59
C VAL A 213 -6.62 -8.27 -10.26
N LEU A 214 -7.03 -8.69 -11.46
CA LEU A 214 -8.05 -8.01 -12.27
C LEU A 214 -9.37 -7.75 -11.51
N PRO A 215 -10.00 -8.73 -10.83
CA PRO A 215 -11.24 -8.48 -10.11
C PRO A 215 -11.10 -7.51 -8.94
N VAL A 216 -9.90 -7.40 -8.36
CA VAL A 216 -9.61 -6.46 -7.27
C VAL A 216 -9.53 -5.04 -7.82
N LEU A 217 -8.88 -4.86 -8.97
CA LEU A 217 -8.81 -3.57 -9.67
C LEU A 217 -10.20 -3.09 -10.13
N GLU A 218 -11.03 -3.99 -10.65
CA GLU A 218 -12.41 -3.66 -11.04
C GLU A 218 -13.22 -3.16 -9.82
N ARG A 219 -13.12 -3.86 -8.68
CA ARG A 219 -13.79 -3.44 -7.43
C ARG A 219 -13.20 -2.16 -6.82
N ALA A 220 -11.93 -1.85 -7.12
CA ALA A 220 -11.29 -0.57 -6.80
C ALA A 220 -11.74 0.58 -7.72
N GLY A 221 -12.65 0.32 -8.68
CA GLY A 221 -13.27 1.35 -9.51
C GLY A 221 -12.50 1.69 -10.79
N TYR A 222 -11.49 0.89 -11.18
CA TYR A 222 -10.92 1.00 -12.52
C TYR A 222 -11.92 0.44 -13.54
N LYS A 223 -12.45 1.31 -14.40
CA LYS A 223 -13.47 0.96 -15.39
C LYS A 223 -12.89 0.26 -16.61
N LYS A 224 -11.61 0.52 -16.89
CA LYS A 224 -10.90 -0.09 -18.00
C LYS A 224 -9.57 -0.62 -17.50
N ILE A 225 -9.31 -1.90 -17.78
CA ILE A 225 -8.04 -2.54 -17.52
C ILE A 225 -7.64 -3.25 -18.83
N LEU A 226 -6.45 -2.95 -19.34
CA LEU A 226 -5.89 -3.54 -20.57
C LEU A 226 -4.66 -4.39 -20.28
#